data_AF-D3RPZ2-F1
#
_entry.id   AF-D3RPZ2-F1
#
_cell.length_a   1.000
_cell.length_b   1.000
_cell.length_c   1.000
_cell.angle_alpha   90.00
_cell.angle_beta   90.00
_cell.angle_gamma   90.00
#
_symmetry.space_group_name_H-M   'P 1'
#
loop_
_entity.id
_entity.type
_entity.pdbx_description
1 polymer ?
#
loop_
_entity_poly.entity_id
_entity_poly.type
_entity_poly.pdbx_seq_one_letter_code
_entity_poly.pdbx_strand_id
1 'polypeptide(L)'
;MDTLFTPIEPPLQALRDIRDIPPIPWWPPAPGWWLLALACGLLGYALWRWRVPLSLRVPIPGVTLGTWRWDAARALRDLSRRARTGQDVKTLAGELSELLRRIAMARLGRPACAGLTGTDWLDWLAAHDPNGFPWHERGRVLLVAPYAPPGAGTADLRALIAAAEGWVSAGDPKRGARDV
;
A
#
# COMPACT_ATOMS: atom_id res chain seq x y z
N MET A 1 9.86 86.26 52.36
CA MET A 1 8.69 85.69 53.07
C MET A 1 8.37 84.43 52.29
N ASP A 2 9.07 83.35 52.61
CA ASP A 2 9.16 82.17 51.77
C ASP A 2 8.77 80.98 52.63
N THR A 3 7.48 80.65 52.59
CA THR A 3 6.95 79.41 53.11
C THR A 3 6.34 78.64 51.95
N LEU A 4 6.33 77.31 52.09
CA LEU A 4 5.57 76.32 51.31
C LEU A 4 6.30 75.54 50.18
N PHE A 5 7.59 75.24 50.35
CA PHE A 5 8.15 74.01 49.77
C PHE A 5 8.53 73.05 50.90
N THR A 6 7.52 72.38 51.46
CA THR A 6 7.73 71.20 52.29
C THR A 6 7.99 70.04 51.33
N PRO A 7 9.17 69.39 51.35
CA PRO A 7 9.37 68.20 50.55
C PRO A 7 8.39 67.13 51.05
N ILE A 8 7.45 66.73 50.20
CA ILE A 8 6.58 65.59 50.45
C ILE A 8 7.46 64.36 50.24
N GLU A 9 8.15 63.93 51.28
CA GLU A 9 8.81 62.63 51.33
C GLU A 9 7.71 61.58 51.13
N PRO A 10 7.68 60.84 50.00
CA PRO A 10 6.71 59.78 49.85
C PRO A 10 6.98 58.75 50.95
N PRO A 11 5.97 58.30 51.72
CA PRO A 11 6.19 57.28 52.74
C PRO A 11 6.47 55.94 52.05
N LEU A 12 7.71 55.76 51.59
CA LEU A 12 8.19 54.52 50.96
C LEU A 12 8.08 53.33 51.93
N GLN A 13 8.04 53.60 53.24
CA GLN A 13 7.78 52.62 54.29
C GLN A 13 6.32 52.13 54.38
N ALA A 14 5.37 52.80 53.71
CA ALA A 14 3.99 52.32 53.61
C ALA A 14 3.75 51.46 52.36
N LEU A 15 4.74 51.32 51.46
CA LEU A 15 4.66 50.41 50.34
C LEU A 15 4.81 48.97 50.85
N ARG A 16 3.70 48.27 50.92
CA ARG A 16 3.68 46.84 51.20
C ARG A 16 4.34 46.12 50.03
N ASP A 17 5.44 45.45 50.32
CA ASP A 17 6.22 44.65 49.36
C ASP A 17 5.29 43.73 48.55
N ILE A 18 5.45 43.75 47.23
CA ILE A 18 4.63 42.98 46.29
C ILE A 18 5.04 41.52 46.49
N ARG A 19 4.16 40.76 47.16
CA ARG A 19 4.34 39.32 47.28
C ARG A 19 4.16 38.70 45.89
N ASP A 20 5.25 38.15 45.35
CA ASP A 20 5.20 37.33 44.15
C ASP A 20 4.22 36.16 44.33
N ILE A 21 3.41 35.92 43.30
CA ILE A 21 2.50 34.78 43.25
C ILE A 21 3.34 33.52 43.05
N PRO A 22 3.18 32.48 43.90
CA PRO A 22 3.92 31.24 43.72
C PRO A 22 3.63 30.66 42.32
N PRO A 23 4.66 30.18 41.60
CA PRO A 23 4.49 29.67 40.24
C PRO A 23 3.53 28.49 40.26
N ILE A 24 2.51 28.54 39.41
CA ILE A 24 1.54 27.46 39.27
C ILE A 24 2.27 26.24 38.70
N PRO A 25 2.29 25.09 39.41
CA PRO A 25 2.84 23.87 38.85
C PRO A 25 1.98 23.47 37.65
N TRP A 26 2.57 23.45 36.46
CA TRP A 26 1.93 23.10 35.18
C TRP A 26 1.60 21.59 35.06
N TRP A 27 1.57 20.89 36.21
CA TRP A 27 1.46 19.45 36.32
C TRP A 27 0.34 19.10 37.32
N PRO A 28 -0.54 18.14 37.02
CA PRO A 28 -0.54 17.28 35.84
C PRO A 28 -1.16 17.99 34.64
N PRO A 29 -0.74 17.64 33.40
CA PRO A 29 -1.48 18.04 32.21
C PRO A 29 -2.95 17.67 32.42
N ALA A 30 -3.84 18.63 32.18
CA ALA A 30 -5.27 18.45 32.41
C ALA A 30 -5.73 17.10 31.82
N PRO A 31 -6.57 16.33 32.53
CA PRO A 31 -6.91 14.95 32.15
C PRO A 31 -7.46 14.79 30.73
N GLY A 32 -7.91 15.88 30.10
CA GLY A 32 -8.29 15.93 28.68
C GLY A 32 -7.16 15.56 27.69
N TRP A 33 -5.89 15.73 28.04
CA TRP A 33 -4.77 15.32 27.16
C TRP A 33 -4.65 13.81 27.03
N TRP A 34 -4.96 13.08 28.10
CA TRP A 34 -5.01 11.62 28.06
C TRP A 34 -6.16 11.13 27.17
N LEU A 35 -7.31 11.81 27.23
CA LEU A 35 -8.42 11.54 26.32
C LEU A 35 -8.04 11.85 24.86
N LEU A 36 -7.30 12.93 24.61
CA LEU A 36 -6.82 13.27 23.27
C LEU A 36 -5.80 12.24 22.75
N ALA A 37 -4.83 11.84 23.57
CA ALA A 37 -3.84 10.83 23.23
C ALA A 37 -4.51 9.47 22.95
N LEU A 38 -5.48 9.08 23.78
CA LEU A 38 -6.27 7.87 23.58
C LEU A 38 -7.12 7.95 22.31
N ALA A 39 -7.77 9.08 22.05
CA ALA A 39 -8.53 9.32 20.83
C ALA A 39 -7.63 9.26 19.58
N CYS A 40 -6.45 9.87 19.60
CA CYS A 40 -5.46 9.79 18.53
C CYS A 40 -4.97 8.35 18.32
N GLY A 41 -4.70 7.61 19.40
CA GLY A 41 -4.31 6.20 19.33
C GLY A 41 -5.42 5.32 18.77
N LEU A 42 -6.67 5.51 19.20
CA LEU A 42 -7.83 4.78 18.70
C LEU A 42 -8.10 5.11 17.24
N LEU A 43 -7.97 6.38 16.85
CA LEU A 43 -8.13 6.84 15.48
C LEU A 43 -7.02 6.26 14.60
N GLY A 44 -5.77 6.27 15.05
CA GLY A 44 -4.64 5.64 14.36
C GLY A 44 -4.83 4.12 14.22
N TYR A 45 -5.30 3.45 15.28
CA TYR A 45 -5.60 2.02 15.26
C TYR A 45 -6.78 1.69 14.36
N ALA A 46 -7.86 2.48 14.39
CA ALA A 46 -9.01 2.32 13.51
C ALA A 46 -8.62 2.57 12.05
N LEU A 47 -7.85 3.63 11.78
CA LEU A 47 -7.27 3.91 10.47
C LEU A 47 -6.35 2.77 10.03
N TRP A 48 -5.52 2.20 10.90
CA TRP A 48 -4.66 1.07 10.57
C TRP A 48 -5.50 -0.19 10.29
N ARG A 49 -6.43 -0.53 11.18
CA ARG A 49 -7.37 -1.66 11.06
C ARG A 49 -8.25 -1.57 9.82
N TRP A 50 -8.66 -0.36 9.43
CA TRP A 50 -9.45 -0.08 8.23
C TRP A 50 -8.57 0.07 6.97
N ARG A 51 -7.30 0.50 7.10
CA ARG A 51 -6.33 0.55 5.99
C ARG A 51 -5.66 -0.79 5.68
N VAL A 52 -5.69 -1.76 6.57
CA VAL A 52 -5.23 -3.13 6.29
C VAL A 52 -6.08 -3.81 5.19
N PRO A 53 -7.42 -3.66 5.14
CA PRO A 53 -8.21 -4.06 3.97
C PRO A 53 -8.25 -3.00 2.85
N LEU A 54 -7.99 -1.71 3.12
CA LEU A 54 -7.99 -0.63 2.10
C LEU A 54 -6.62 -0.29 1.46
N SER A 55 -5.54 -0.98 1.83
CA SER A 55 -4.20 -0.85 1.21
C SER A 55 -4.12 -1.46 -0.20
N LEU A 56 -5.12 -1.16 -1.02
CA LEU A 56 -5.15 -1.37 -2.47
C LEU A 56 -5.59 -0.11 -3.23
N ARG A 57 -5.96 0.99 -2.55
CA ARG A 57 -6.48 2.20 -3.22
C ARG A 57 -6.19 3.50 -2.45
N VAL A 58 -4.94 3.78 -2.12
CA VAL A 58 -4.53 5.16 -1.81
C VAL A 58 -3.39 5.52 -2.77
N PRO A 59 -3.63 6.35 -3.79
CA PRO A 59 -2.56 6.86 -4.63
C PRO A 59 -1.82 7.91 -3.81
N ILE A 60 -0.82 7.47 -3.04
CA ILE A 60 0.14 8.39 -2.41
C ILE A 60 1.04 8.89 -3.55
N PRO A 61 0.97 10.18 -3.94
CA PRO A 61 1.80 10.70 -5.01
C PRO A 61 3.25 10.78 -4.51
N GLY A 62 4.15 10.00 -5.11
CA GLY A 62 5.59 10.12 -4.86
C GLY A 62 6.34 8.82 -4.54
N VAL A 63 5.67 7.68 -4.35
CA VAL A 63 6.34 6.37 -4.13
C VAL A 63 5.80 5.33 -5.11
N THR A 64 6.14 5.50 -6.39
CA THR A 64 5.56 4.72 -7.51
C THR A 64 6.29 3.41 -7.83
N LEU A 65 7.38 3.07 -7.14
CA LEU A 65 8.17 1.87 -7.48
C LEU A 65 7.92 0.64 -6.58
N GLY A 66 7.11 0.77 -5.54
CA GLY A 66 6.87 -0.32 -4.59
C GLY A 66 5.51 -1.02 -4.76
N THR A 67 4.42 -0.27 -4.72
CA THR A 67 3.11 -0.82 -4.32
C THR A 67 2.62 -1.96 -5.19
N TRP A 68 2.62 -1.80 -6.51
CA TRP A 68 2.08 -2.84 -7.40
C TRP A 68 2.90 -4.12 -7.41
N ARG A 69 4.24 -4.04 -7.30
CA ARG A 69 5.14 -5.21 -7.27
C ARG A 69 4.98 -5.97 -5.97
N TRP A 70 4.91 -5.26 -4.85
CA TRP A 70 4.67 -5.85 -3.54
C TRP A 70 3.30 -6.51 -3.46
N ASP A 71 2.26 -5.86 -3.98
CA ASP A 71 0.89 -6.40 -4.00
C ASP A 71 0.77 -7.61 -4.93
N ALA A 72 1.33 -7.55 -6.14
CA ALA A 72 1.39 -8.67 -7.07
C ALA A 72 2.15 -9.86 -6.47
N ALA A 73 3.32 -9.62 -5.88
CA ALA A 73 4.11 -10.66 -5.24
C ALA A 73 3.39 -11.25 -4.01
N ARG A 74 2.68 -10.43 -3.23
CA ARG A 74 1.86 -10.91 -2.10
C ARG A 74 0.72 -11.80 -2.60
N ALA A 75 0.00 -11.37 -3.64
CA ALA A 75 -1.11 -12.14 -4.21
C ALA A 75 -0.63 -13.47 -4.81
N LEU A 76 0.50 -13.48 -5.54
CA LEU A 76 1.09 -14.71 -6.08
C LEU A 76 1.51 -15.69 -4.97
N ARG A 77 2.15 -15.21 -3.90
CA ARG A 77 2.52 -16.05 -2.74
C ARG A 77 1.31 -16.65 -2.06
N ASP A 78 0.24 -15.88 -1.93
CA ASP A 78 -1.02 -16.36 -1.36
C ASP A 78 -1.65 -17.45 -2.24
N LEU A 79 -1.67 -17.25 -3.55
CA LEU A 79 -2.18 -18.22 -4.52
C LEU A 79 -1.33 -19.51 -4.54
N SER A 80 -0.01 -19.39 -4.43
CA SER A 80 0.94 -20.50 -4.26
C SER A 80 0.68 -21.30 -2.97
N ARG A 81 0.39 -20.61 -1.86
CA ARG A 81 0.01 -21.26 -0.59
C ARG A 81 -1.30 -22.02 -0.73
N ARG A 82 -2.33 -21.39 -1.32
CA ARG A 82 -3.65 -22.00 -1.52
C ARG A 82 -3.61 -23.19 -2.49
N ALA A 83 -2.75 -23.15 -3.50
CA ALA A 83 -2.49 -24.30 -4.37
C ALA A 83 -1.89 -25.49 -3.61
N ARG A 84 -1.09 -25.27 -2.56
CA ARG A 84 -0.52 -26.35 -1.74
C ARG A 84 -1.52 -26.94 -0.74
N THR A 85 -2.50 -26.15 -0.29
CA THR A 85 -3.54 -26.61 0.64
C THR A 85 -4.66 -27.39 -0.07
N GLY A 86 -4.55 -27.63 -1.37
CA GLY A 86 -5.51 -28.42 -2.14
C GLY A 86 -6.80 -27.67 -2.49
N GLN A 87 -6.77 -26.33 -2.58
CA GLN A 87 -7.93 -25.59 -3.06
C GLN A 87 -8.24 -25.91 -4.53
N ASP A 88 -9.49 -25.66 -4.92
CA ASP A 88 -9.97 -25.90 -6.28
C ASP A 88 -9.13 -25.17 -7.34
N VAL A 89 -8.59 -25.96 -8.28
CA VAL A 89 -7.74 -25.51 -9.37
C VAL A 89 -8.44 -24.47 -10.24
N LYS A 90 -9.73 -24.66 -10.49
CA LYS A 90 -10.52 -23.75 -11.32
C LYS A 90 -10.59 -22.36 -10.72
N THR A 91 -10.87 -22.28 -9.42
CA THR A 91 -10.87 -21.01 -8.68
C THR A 91 -9.50 -20.33 -8.72
N LEU A 92 -8.43 -21.08 -8.42
CA LEU A 92 -7.08 -20.52 -8.40
C LEU A 92 -6.58 -20.06 -9.77
N ALA A 93 -6.90 -20.80 -10.84
CA ALA A 93 -6.53 -20.44 -12.19
C ALA A 93 -7.29 -19.20 -12.70
N GLY A 94 -8.57 -19.04 -12.31
CA GLY A 94 -9.33 -17.82 -12.57
C GLY A 94 -8.72 -16.59 -11.89
N GLU A 95 -8.39 -16.71 -10.61
CA GLU A 95 -7.72 -15.65 -9.85
C GLU A 95 -6.34 -15.30 -10.42
N LEU A 96 -5.56 -16.29 -10.85
CA LEU A 96 -4.26 -16.08 -11.48
C LEU A 96 -4.39 -15.34 -12.81
N SER A 97 -5.38 -15.69 -13.63
CA SER A 97 -5.68 -15.01 -14.91
C SER A 97 -6.05 -13.55 -14.70
N GLU A 98 -6.89 -13.26 -13.69
CA GLU A 98 -7.23 -11.89 -13.33
C GLU A 98 -6.01 -11.12 -12.80
N LEU A 99 -5.21 -11.74 -11.94
CA LEU A 99 -4.00 -11.13 -11.38
C LEU A 99 -2.99 -10.77 -12.47
N LEU A 100 -2.75 -11.67 -13.42
CA LEU A 100 -1.87 -11.40 -14.57
C LEU A 100 -2.36 -10.21 -15.40
N ARG A 101 -3.67 -10.10 -15.66
CA ARG A 101 -4.24 -8.92 -16.34
C ARG A 101 -4.02 -7.63 -15.54
N ARG A 102 -4.20 -7.68 -14.22
CA ARG A 102 -3.94 -6.52 -13.33
C ARG A 102 -2.47 -6.10 -13.38
N ILE A 103 -1.54 -7.06 -13.36
CA ILE A 103 -0.09 -6.82 -13.49
C ILE A 103 0.22 -6.20 -14.86
N ALA A 104 -0.33 -6.74 -15.94
CA ALA A 104 -0.14 -6.23 -17.29
C ALA A 104 -0.61 -4.78 -17.43
N MET A 105 -1.81 -4.47 -16.92
CA MET A 105 -2.35 -3.10 -16.89
C MET A 105 -1.50 -2.15 -16.03
N ALA A 106 -0.92 -2.63 -14.93
CA ALA A 106 -0.05 -1.83 -14.08
C ALA A 106 1.31 -1.53 -14.74
N ARG A 107 1.84 -2.48 -15.53
CA ARG A 107 3.16 -2.38 -16.16
C ARG A 107 3.15 -1.58 -17.47
N LEU A 108 2.19 -1.86 -18.35
CA LEU A 108 2.18 -1.35 -19.74
C LEU A 108 0.97 -0.44 -20.02
N GLY A 109 0.09 -0.26 -19.03
CA GLY A 109 -1.08 0.60 -19.11
C GLY A 109 -2.35 -0.11 -19.59
N ARG A 110 -3.51 0.49 -19.26
CA ARG A 110 -4.85 0.02 -19.65
C ARG A 110 -5.03 -0.26 -21.16
N PRO A 111 -4.56 0.58 -22.11
CA PRO A 111 -4.91 0.41 -23.52
C PRO A 111 -4.23 -0.80 -24.17
N ALA A 112 -3.06 -1.23 -23.67
CA ALA A 112 -2.34 -2.37 -24.24
C ALA A 112 -3.02 -3.72 -23.97
N CYS A 113 -3.85 -3.83 -22.92
CA CYS A 113 -4.44 -5.09 -22.48
C CYS A 113 -5.95 -5.20 -22.73
N ALA A 114 -6.66 -4.08 -22.95
CA ALA A 114 -8.13 -4.04 -22.93
C ALA A 114 -8.82 -4.86 -24.03
N GLY A 115 -8.12 -5.20 -25.13
CA GLY A 115 -8.65 -5.99 -26.24
C GLY A 115 -8.11 -7.43 -26.33
N LEU A 116 -7.12 -7.81 -25.51
CA LEU A 116 -6.44 -9.09 -25.65
C LEU A 116 -7.24 -10.21 -24.97
N THR A 117 -7.66 -11.20 -25.75
CA THR A 117 -8.40 -12.37 -25.29
C THR A 117 -7.83 -13.65 -25.89
N GLY A 118 -8.07 -14.80 -25.25
CA GLY A 118 -7.68 -16.10 -25.83
C GLY A 118 -6.18 -16.25 -26.07
N THR A 119 -5.83 -16.69 -27.28
CA THR A 119 -4.46 -16.92 -27.74
C THR A 119 -3.66 -15.62 -27.85
N ASP A 120 -4.28 -14.52 -28.28
CA ASP A 120 -3.62 -13.22 -28.44
C ASP A 120 -3.08 -12.70 -27.10
N TRP A 121 -3.77 -13.02 -26.01
CA TRP A 121 -3.30 -12.75 -24.66
C TRP A 121 -2.05 -13.57 -24.29
N LEU A 122 -2.00 -14.85 -24.66
CA LEU A 122 -0.84 -15.70 -24.40
C LEU A 122 0.37 -15.29 -25.24
N ASP A 123 0.15 -14.89 -26.49
CA ASP A 123 1.20 -14.40 -27.38
C ASP A 123 1.79 -13.09 -26.88
N TRP A 124 0.92 -12.18 -26.42
CA TRP A 124 1.37 -10.95 -25.81
C TRP A 124 2.18 -11.22 -24.54
N LEU A 125 1.74 -12.17 -23.71
CA LEU A 125 2.43 -12.52 -22.47
C LEU A 125 3.81 -13.14 -22.76
N ALA A 126 3.90 -14.01 -23.77
CA ALA A 126 5.17 -14.57 -24.25
C ALA A 126 6.12 -13.49 -24.79
N ALA A 127 5.61 -12.51 -25.53
CA ALA A 127 6.41 -11.40 -26.05
C ALA A 127 6.96 -10.47 -24.94
N HIS A 128 6.27 -10.39 -23.80
CA HIS A 128 6.64 -9.50 -22.69
C HIS A 128 7.20 -10.25 -21.47
N ASP A 129 7.41 -11.56 -21.58
CA ASP A 129 8.01 -12.38 -20.53
C ASP A 129 9.54 -12.47 -20.73
N PRO A 130 10.35 -11.89 -19.82
CA PRO A 130 11.79 -11.93 -19.93
C PRO A 130 12.39 -13.32 -19.65
N ASN A 131 11.62 -14.26 -19.09
CA ASN A 131 12.08 -15.62 -18.83
C ASN A 131 11.75 -16.60 -19.97
N GLY A 132 11.01 -16.17 -21.01
CA GLY A 132 10.67 -17.00 -22.16
C GLY A 132 9.85 -18.24 -21.82
N PHE A 133 8.95 -18.16 -20.83
CA PHE A 133 8.10 -19.29 -20.48
C PHE A 133 7.16 -19.63 -21.65
N PRO A 134 6.92 -20.92 -21.97
CA PRO A 134 6.05 -21.32 -23.08
C PRO A 134 4.55 -21.14 -22.71
N TRP A 135 4.10 -19.89 -22.69
CA TRP A 135 2.71 -19.51 -22.36
C TRP A 135 1.70 -20.12 -23.33
N HIS A 136 2.07 -20.36 -24.58
CA HIS A 136 1.17 -20.91 -25.59
C HIS A 136 0.78 -22.38 -25.33
N GLU A 137 1.71 -23.16 -24.76
CA GLU A 137 1.52 -24.58 -24.46
C GLU A 137 0.93 -24.79 -23.06
N ARG A 138 1.53 -24.11 -22.06
CA ARG A 138 1.20 -24.31 -20.64
C ARG A 138 0.17 -23.32 -20.12
N GLY A 139 -0.03 -22.19 -20.79
CA GLY A 139 -0.99 -21.15 -20.40
C GLY A 139 -2.43 -21.43 -20.83
N ARG A 140 -2.70 -22.51 -21.59
CA ARG A 140 -4.06 -22.91 -21.97
C ARG A 140 -4.95 -23.15 -20.74
N VAL A 141 -4.37 -23.58 -19.63
CA VAL A 141 -5.07 -23.73 -18.35
C VAL A 141 -5.72 -22.41 -17.90
N LEU A 142 -5.11 -21.25 -18.16
CA LEU A 142 -5.68 -19.93 -17.81
C LEU A 142 -6.89 -19.54 -18.67
N LEU A 143 -6.97 -20.03 -19.90
CA LEU A 143 -8.08 -19.78 -20.83
C LEU A 143 -9.25 -20.73 -20.58
N VAL A 144 -8.93 -21.98 -20.28
CA VAL A 144 -9.91 -23.06 -20.12
C VAL A 144 -10.37 -23.18 -18.66
N ALA A 145 -9.63 -22.64 -17.69
CA ALA A 145 -9.93 -22.74 -16.26
C ALA A 145 -11.39 -22.47 -15.84
N PRO A 146 -12.07 -21.43 -16.36
CA PRO A 146 -13.49 -21.21 -16.01
C PRO A 146 -14.40 -22.36 -16.44
N TYR A 147 -13.99 -23.12 -17.46
CA TYR A 147 -14.76 -24.17 -18.12
C TYR A 147 -14.20 -25.58 -17.89
N ALA A 148 -13.06 -25.73 -17.21
CA ALA A 148 -12.41 -27.02 -16.96
C ALA A 148 -13.09 -27.81 -15.81
N PRO A 149 -13.13 -29.15 -15.90
CA PRO A 149 -13.58 -30.00 -14.80
C PRO A 149 -12.62 -29.91 -13.59
N PRO A 150 -13.14 -30.06 -12.36
CA PRO A 150 -12.33 -29.97 -11.14
C PRO A 150 -11.24 -31.05 -11.12
N GLY A 151 -10.00 -30.64 -10.86
CA GLY A 151 -8.84 -31.53 -10.72
C GLY A 151 -7.88 -31.62 -11.91
N ALA A 152 -8.22 -31.07 -13.07
CA ALA A 152 -7.30 -31.02 -14.21
C ALA A 152 -6.26 -29.89 -14.06
N GLY A 153 -4.96 -30.22 -14.04
CA GLY A 153 -3.89 -29.22 -14.23
C GLY A 153 -3.27 -28.57 -12.98
N THR A 154 -3.31 -29.20 -11.80
CA THR A 154 -2.62 -28.70 -10.58
C THR A 154 -1.11 -28.49 -10.76
N ALA A 155 -0.44 -29.38 -11.52
CA ALA A 155 0.98 -29.26 -11.80
C ALA A 155 1.29 -28.07 -12.71
N ASP A 156 0.47 -27.90 -13.76
CA ASP A 156 0.58 -26.79 -14.70
C ASP A 156 0.31 -25.45 -14.03
N LEU A 157 -0.65 -25.41 -13.09
CA LEU A 157 -0.95 -24.21 -12.32
C LEU A 157 0.25 -23.73 -11.49
N ARG A 158 0.96 -24.65 -10.82
CA ARG A 158 2.15 -24.27 -10.04
C ARG A 158 3.26 -23.72 -10.93
N ALA A 159 3.45 -24.30 -12.11
CA ALA A 159 4.41 -23.79 -13.09
C ALA A 159 4.03 -22.38 -13.58
N LEU A 160 2.74 -22.12 -13.80
CA LEU A 160 2.23 -20.81 -14.18
C LEU A 160 2.41 -19.75 -13.09
N ILE A 161 2.20 -20.11 -11.82
CA ILE A 161 2.45 -19.21 -10.68
C ILE A 161 3.94 -18.84 -10.61
N ALA A 162 4.83 -19.83 -10.76
CA ALA A 162 6.27 -19.59 -10.75
C ALA A 162 6.71 -18.70 -11.93
N ALA A 163 6.15 -18.92 -13.13
CA ALA A 163 6.39 -18.05 -14.28
C ALA A 163 5.94 -16.60 -14.02
N ALA A 164 4.75 -16.43 -13.41
CA ALA A 164 4.24 -15.12 -13.02
C ALA A 164 5.12 -14.42 -11.96
N GLU A 165 5.67 -15.17 -11.00
CA GLU A 165 6.63 -14.63 -10.02
C GLU A 165 7.94 -14.17 -10.69
N GLY A 166 8.44 -14.95 -11.66
CA GLY A 166 9.56 -14.55 -12.51
C GLY A 166 9.28 -13.27 -13.29
N TRP A 167 8.07 -13.14 -13.81
CA TRP A 167 7.65 -11.96 -14.57
C TRP A 167 7.53 -10.69 -13.70
N VAL A 168 7.03 -10.81 -12.46
CA VAL A 168 6.92 -9.71 -11.49
C VAL A 168 8.28 -9.30 -10.91
N SER A 169 9.21 -10.24 -10.78
CA SER A 169 10.57 -9.99 -10.26
C SER A 169 11.50 -9.38 -11.31
N ALA A 170 11.27 -9.65 -12.60
CA ALA A 170 12.01 -8.99 -13.66
C ALA A 170 11.79 -7.47 -13.64
N GLY A 171 12.86 -6.70 -13.78
CA GLY A 171 12.80 -5.24 -13.89
C GLY A 171 11.98 -4.81 -15.10
N ASP A 172 11.43 -3.60 -15.07
CA ASP A 172 10.78 -3.05 -16.27
C ASP A 172 11.78 -3.08 -17.44
N PRO A 173 11.35 -3.51 -18.64
CA PRO A 173 12.20 -3.37 -19.81
C PRO A 173 12.60 -1.90 -19.87
N LYS A 174 13.92 -1.64 -19.91
CA LYS A 174 14.43 -0.28 -20.13
C LYS A 174 13.63 0.28 -21.30
N ARG A 175 12.82 1.32 -21.06
CA ARG A 175 12.19 2.08 -22.14
C ARG A 175 13.33 2.40 -23.09
N GLY A 176 13.34 1.75 -24.25
CA GLY A 176 14.35 1.96 -25.26
C GLY A 176 14.48 3.46 -25.47
N ALA A 177 15.73 3.92 -25.49
CA ALA A 177 16.06 5.24 -25.96
C ALA A 177 15.19 5.51 -27.20
N ARG A 178 14.33 6.52 -27.11
CA ARG A 178 13.66 7.06 -28.28
C ARG A 178 14.77 7.69 -29.11
N ASP A 179 15.28 6.93 -30.06
CA ASP A 179 15.89 7.48 -31.26
C ASP A 179 14.78 8.19 -32.03
N VAL A 180 14.70 9.51 -31.88
CA VAL A 180 14.31 10.48 -32.93
C VAL A 180 15.06 11.77 -32.68
#